data_AF-A0A9E4ZDA2-F1
#
_entry.id   AF-A0A9E4ZDA2-F1
#
_cell.length_a   1.000
_cell.length_b   1.000
_cell.length_c   1.000
_cell.angle_alpha   90.00
_cell.angle_beta   90.00
_cell.angle_gamma   90.00
#
_symmetry.space_group_name_H-M   'P 1'
#
loop_
_entity.id
_entity.type
_entity.pdbx_description
1 polymer ?
#
loop_
_entity_poly.entity_id
_entity_poly.type
_entity_poly.pdbx_seq_one_letter_code
_entity_poly.pdbx_strand_id
1 'polypeptide(L)' 'DNQALRNAAAGLRFSTFFGNFQIDGETGRQIGRETLLVQWQKGRKVVVWPPQSAQGGLVYPWR' A
#
# COMPACT_ATOMS: atom_id res chain seq x y z
N ASP A 1 1.73 8.12 -28.21
CA ASP A 1 2.42 7.83 -26.94
C ASP A 1 1.61 7.98 -25.68
N ASN A 2 1.11 9.17 -25.31
CA ASN A 2 0.44 9.36 -24.01
C ASN A 2 -0.78 8.46 -23.76
N GLN A 3 -1.58 8.16 -24.80
CA GLN A 3 -2.74 7.28 -24.65
C GLN A 3 -2.35 5.81 -24.43
N ALA A 4 -1.34 5.33 -25.14
CA ALA A 4 -0.84 3.96 -24.98
C ALA A 4 -0.24 3.75 -23.58
N LEU A 5 0.52 4.74 -23.08
CA LEU A 5 1.03 4.74 -21.71
C LEU A 5 -0.09 4.74 -20.67
N ARG A 6 -1.14 5.56 -20.87
CA ARG A 6 -2.29 5.62 -19.97
C ARG A 6 -3.05 4.29 -19.94
N ASN A 7 -3.27 3.67 -21.11
CA ASN A 7 -3.94 2.37 -21.21
C ASN A 7 -3.12 1.25 -20.54
N ALA A 8 -1.79 1.25 -20.71
CA ALA A 8 -0.93 0.31 -20.02
C ALA A 8 -0.99 0.49 -18.50
N ALA A 9 -0.91 1.73 -18.01
CA ALA A 9 -0.97 2.03 -16.58
C ALA A 9 -2.32 1.65 -15.94
N ALA A 10 -3.43 1.81 -16.67
CA ALA A 10 -4.77 1.43 -16.20
C ALA A 10 -4.91 -0.08 -15.92
N GLY A 11 -4.12 -0.92 -16.60
CA GLY A 11 -4.10 -2.36 -16.39
C GLY A 11 -3.16 -2.83 -15.28
N LEU A 12 -2.34 -1.96 -14.69
CA LEU A 12 -1.33 -2.35 -13.70
C LEU A 12 -1.90 -2.38 -12.29
N ARG A 13 -1.63 -3.49 -11.59
CA ARG A 13 -1.83 -3.63 -10.15
C ARG A 13 -0.63 -4.33 -9.54
N PHE A 14 0.11 -3.63 -8.68
CA PHE A 14 1.30 -4.17 -8.04
C PHE A 14 1.57 -3.50 -6.69
N SER A 15 2.32 -4.17 -5.83
CA SER A 15 2.68 -3.65 -4.52
C SER A 15 3.97 -2.83 -4.61
N THR A 16 3.96 -1.66 -4.00
CA THR A 16 5.14 -0.80 -3.81
C THR A 16 5.52 -0.75 -2.32
N PHE A 17 6.63 -0.11 -2.02
CA PHE A 17 6.98 0.22 -0.64
C PHE A 17 5.90 1.02 0.10
N PHE A 18 5.07 1.80 -0.63
CA PHE A 18 4.00 2.63 -0.07
C PHE A 18 2.62 1.95 -0.10
N GLY A 19 2.57 0.64 -0.35
CA GLY A 19 1.34 -0.12 -0.49
C GLY A 19 0.97 -0.37 -1.96
N ASN A 20 -0.27 -0.80 -2.18
CA ASN A 20 -0.72 -1.18 -3.51
C ASN A 20 -0.85 0.03 -4.45
N PHE A 21 -0.38 -0.17 -5.69
CA PHE A 21 -0.56 0.75 -6.80
C PHE A 21 -1.64 0.21 -7.72
N GLN A 22 -2.61 1.07 -8.02
CA GLN A 22 -3.66 0.85 -9.03
C GLN A 22 -4.30 2.21 -9.31
N ILE A 23 -4.65 2.46 -10.57
CA ILE A 23 -5.36 3.67 -10.99
C ILE A 23 -6.73 3.32 -11.57
N ASP A 24 -7.67 4.25 -11.44
CA ASP A 24 -8.95 4.22 -12.14
C ASP A 24 -8.72 4.45 -13.64
N GLY A 25 -9.29 3.58 -14.48
CA GLY A 25 -9.02 3.56 -15.92
C GLY A 25 -9.59 4.77 -16.67
N GLU A 26 -10.69 5.35 -16.18
CA GLU A 26 -11.35 6.49 -16.83
C GLU A 26 -10.73 7.81 -16.39
N THR A 27 -10.56 8.01 -15.08
CA THR A 27 -10.12 9.28 -14.50
C THR A 27 -8.61 9.36 -14.26
N GLY A 28 -7.91 8.22 -14.21
CA GLY A 28 -6.48 8.12 -13.87
C GLY A 28 -6.18 8.32 -12.38
N ARG A 29 -7.20 8.35 -11.51
CA ARG A 29 -7.01 8.56 -10.07
C ARG A 29 -6.41 7.34 -9.39
N GLN A 30 -5.50 7.53 -8.44
CA GLN A 30 -4.97 6.43 -7.63
C GLN A 30 -6.06 5.83 -6.75
N ILE A 31 -6.41 4.56 -6.97
CA ILE A 31 -7.44 3.82 -6.21
C ILE A 31 -6.86 2.64 -5.41
N GLY A 32 -5.64 2.21 -5.71
CA GLY A 32 -5.02 1.06 -5.05
C GLY A 32 -4.40 1.36 -3.69
N ARG A 33 -4.42 2.62 -3.23
CA ARG A 33 -3.62 3.03 -2.06
C ARG A 33 -4.07 2.28 -0.81
N GLU A 34 -3.15 1.50 -0.26
CA GLU A 34 -3.35 0.73 0.97
C GLU A 34 -2.49 1.34 2.08
N THR A 35 -3.14 1.95 3.08
CA THR A 35 -2.43 2.60 4.19
C THR A 35 -1.82 1.53 5.10
N LEU A 36 -0.49 1.54 5.23
CA LEU A 36 0.21 0.69 6.18
C LEU A 36 0.11 1.29 7.59
N LEU A 37 -0.39 0.52 8.54
CA LEU A 37 -0.30 0.88 9.95
C LEU A 37 1.03 0.36 10.50
N VAL A 38 1.79 1.25 11.12
CA VAL A 38 3.11 0.95 11.67
C VAL A 38 3.12 1.25 13.17
N GLN A 39 3.69 0.34 13.94
CA GLN A 39 3.97 0.52 15.36
C GLN A 39 5.47 0.35 15.62
N TRP A 40 6.05 1.25 16.41
CA TRP A 40 7.36 1.01 17.01
C TRP A 40 7.22 0.01 18.15
N GLN A 41 7.90 -1.14 18.03
CA GLN A 41 7.89 -2.20 19.04
C GLN A 41 9.33 -2.57 19.37
N LYS A 42 9.70 -2.53 20.67
CA LYS A 42 11.04 -2.90 21.14
C LYS A 42 12.17 -2.20 20.35
N GLY A 43 11.99 -0.91 20.04
CA GLY A 43 12.95 -0.10 19.29
C GLY A 43 13.03 -0.38 17.78
N ARG A 44 12.07 -1.13 17.20
CA ARG A 44 12.03 -1.45 15.77
C ARG A 44 10.69 -1.05 15.14
N LYS A 45 10.73 -0.62 13.89
CA LYS A 45 9.54 -0.31 13.08
C LYS A 45 8.87 -1.61 12.63
N VAL A 46 7.61 -1.83 13.00
CA VAL A 46 6.84 -3.03 12.63
C VAL A 46 5.55 -2.62 11.91
N VAL A 47 5.31 -3.16 10.71
CA VAL A 47 4.00 -3.05 10.03
C VAL A 47 3.02 -4.00 10.71
N VAL A 48 1.90 -3.48 11.21
CA VAL A 48 0.88 -4.24 11.96
C VAL A 48 -0.44 -4.42 11.22
N TRP A 49 -0.67 -3.66 10.15
CA TRP A 49 -1.85 -3.79 9.28
C TRP A 49 -1.51 -3.25 7.88
N PRO A 50 -2.08 -3.82 6.80
CA PRO A 50 -3.08 -4.90 6.73
C PRO A 50 -2.50 -6.30 6.95
N PRO A 51 -3.32 -7.33 7.24
CA PRO A 51 -2.84 -8.68 7.58
C PRO A 51 -1.91 -9.30 6.53
N GLN A 52 -2.15 -9.02 5.26
CA GLN A 52 -1.36 -9.53 4.13
C GLN A 52 0.08 -8.98 4.11
N SER A 53 0.28 -7.81 4.72
CA SER A 53 1.56 -7.09 4.80
C SER A 53 2.08 -6.97 6.24
N ALA A 54 1.37 -7.58 7.21
CA ALA A 54 1.71 -7.46 8.62
C ALA A 54 2.96 -8.27 8.94
N GLN A 55 3.94 -7.61 9.55
CA GLN A 55 5.18 -8.21 10.04
C GLN A 55 5.03 -8.67 11.51
N GLY A 56 4.00 -8.20 12.20
CA GLY A 56 3.68 -8.56 13.58
C GLY A 56 2.30 -8.05 13.98
N GLY A 57 1.81 -8.50 15.14
CA GLY A 57 0.54 -8.02 15.69
C GLY A 57 0.68 -6.64 16.35
N LEU A 58 -0.44 -5.94 16.49
CA LEU A 58 -0.54 -4.74 17.32
C LEU A 58 -0.27 -5.10 18.79
N VAL A 59 0.64 -4.38 19.46
CA VAL A 59 0.98 -4.61 20.87
C VAL A 59 0.28 -3.58 21.76
N TYR A 60 -0.47 -4.07 22.74
CA TYR A 60 -1.16 -3.27 23.77
C TYR A 60 -0.94 -3.92 25.15
N PRO A 61 -0.81 -3.14 26.25
CA PRO A 61 -0.70 -1.69 26.30
C PRO A 61 0.64 -1.19 25.73
N TRP A 62 0.64 0.03 25.21
CA TRP A 62 1.85 0.71 24.74
C TRP A 62 2.78 0.92 25.94
N ARG A 63 3.90 0.19 25.99
CA ARG A 63 4.97 0.37 26.99
C ARG A 63 6.19 0.96 26.31
#